data_AF-A0A928SU38-F1
#
_entry.id   AF-A0A928SU38-F1
#
_cell.length_a   1.000
_cell.length_b   1.000
_cell.length_c   1.000
_cell.angle_alpha   90.00
_cell.angle_beta   90.00
_cell.angle_gamma   90.00
#
_symmetry.space_group_name_H-M   'P 1'
#
loop_
_entity.id
_entity.type
_entity.pdbx_description
1 polymer ?
#
loop_
_entity_poly.entity_id
_entity_poly.type
_entity_poly.pdbx_seq_one_letter_code
_entity_poly.pdbx_strand_id
1 'polypeptide(L)'
;MIAILLALLVSAACIRVSAKRLALVTRIERDAVASDGLERASRERLLAKLPPDGQLARVAREALEAPGRAAAVASLNEALGDVARELEVSREIPKSATRVALAAGALVGLVELGRRLPEEGPMALVSAGPPFAVGLVGAVACILLGRSADERGRRARNGWDRLGRILERLLGESDNVGGGAVQRRVDPETTPD
;
A
#
# COMPACT_ATOMS: atom_id res chain seq x y z
N MET A 1 -28.88 1.16 26.57
CA MET A 1 -28.14 -0.04 26.13
C MET A 1 -28.01 -0.11 24.61
N ILE A 2 -29.11 0.01 23.86
CA ILE A 2 -29.12 -0.03 22.38
C ILE A 2 -28.16 1.01 21.76
N ALA A 3 -28.15 2.25 22.26
CA ALA A 3 -27.26 3.32 21.81
C ALA A 3 -25.76 2.93 21.87
N ILE A 4 -25.32 2.39 23.01
CA ILE A 4 -23.93 1.96 23.21
C ILE A 4 -23.57 0.83 22.23
N LEU A 5 -24.46 -0.15 22.06
CA LEU A 5 -24.25 -1.26 21.12
C LEU A 5 -24.10 -0.76 19.69
N LEU A 6 -24.91 0.21 19.28
CA LEU A 6 -24.83 0.79 17.93
C LEU A 6 -23.51 1.54 17.72
N ALA A 7 -23.08 2.35 18.70
CA ALA A 7 -21.78 3.02 18.65
C ALA A 7 -20.61 2.01 18.59
N LEU A 8 -20.70 0.91 19.36
CA LEU A 8 -19.71 -0.17 19.33
C LEU A 8 -19.62 -0.85 17.97
N LEU A 9 -20.76 -1.19 17.35
CA LEU A 9 -20.79 -1.85 16.04
C LEU A 9 -20.20 -0.95 14.94
N VAL A 10 -20.53 0.34 14.93
CA VAL A 10 -19.99 1.29 13.95
C VAL A 10 -18.48 1.48 14.16
N SER A 11 -18.03 1.67 15.41
CA SER A 11 -16.59 1.78 15.72
C SER A 11 -15.84 0.50 15.33
N ALA A 12 -16.38 -0.68 15.63
CA ALA A 12 -15.78 -1.96 15.28
C ALA A 12 -15.66 -2.14 13.75
N ALA A 13 -16.69 -1.75 12.99
CA ALA A 13 -16.64 -1.78 11.53
C ALA A 13 -15.56 -0.85 10.98
N CYS A 14 -15.47 0.38 11.48
CA CYS A 14 -14.44 1.37 11.09
C CYS A 14 -13.02 0.87 11.40
N ILE A 15 -12.82 0.29 12.59
CA ILE A 15 -11.55 -0.31 12.99
C ILE A 15 -11.21 -1.49 12.08
N ARG A 16 -12.16 -2.38 11.79
CA ARG A 16 -11.95 -3.55 10.92
C ARG A 16 -11.52 -3.15 9.51
N VAL A 17 -12.16 -2.13 8.93
CA VAL A 17 -11.77 -1.59 7.61
C VAL A 17 -10.34 -1.02 7.67
N SER A 18 -10.01 -0.24 8.69
CA SER A 18 -8.66 0.33 8.89
C SER A 18 -7.60 -0.75 9.14
N ALA A 19 -7.93 -1.83 9.85
CA ALA A 19 -7.05 -2.97 10.10
C ALA A 19 -6.80 -3.80 8.84
N LYS A 20 -7.84 -4.03 8.02
CA LYS A 20 -7.69 -4.66 6.70
C LYS A 20 -6.73 -3.87 5.81
N ARG A 21 -6.83 -2.54 5.81
CA ARG A 21 -5.88 -1.66 5.10
C ARG A 21 -4.45 -1.87 5.61
N LEU A 22 -4.24 -1.82 6.92
CA LEU A 22 -2.91 -2.04 7.50
C LEU A 22 -2.35 -3.39 7.10
N ALA A 23 -3.16 -4.45 7.11
CA ALA A 23 -2.74 -5.78 6.68
C ALA A 23 -2.31 -5.81 5.20
N LEU A 24 -3.04 -5.13 4.32
CA LEU A 24 -2.68 -5.01 2.90
C LEU A 24 -1.36 -4.27 2.72
N VAL A 25 -1.19 -3.10 3.33
CA VAL A 25 0.07 -2.34 3.23
C VAL A 25 1.24 -3.14 3.80
N THR A 26 1.01 -3.91 4.87
CA THR A 26 2.04 -4.78 5.46
C THR A 26 2.44 -5.92 4.51
N ARG A 27 1.51 -6.44 3.71
CA ARG A 27 1.86 -7.44 2.68
C ARG A 27 2.75 -6.82 1.61
N ILE A 28 2.36 -5.66 1.07
CA ILE A 28 3.16 -4.93 0.08
C ILE A 28 4.55 -4.58 0.63
N GLU A 29 4.62 -4.16 1.90
CA GLU A 29 5.90 -3.88 2.57
C GLU A 29 6.76 -5.12 2.71
N ARG A 30 6.20 -6.28 3.10
CA ARG A 30 6.98 -7.53 3.21
C ARG A 30 7.57 -7.93 1.87
N ASP A 31 6.79 -7.81 0.79
CA ASP A 31 7.28 -8.09 -0.56
C ASP A 31 8.44 -7.15 -0.92
N ALA A 32 8.31 -5.86 -0.59
CA ALA A 32 9.36 -4.87 -0.80
C ALA A 32 10.61 -5.12 0.06
N VAL A 33 10.46 -5.51 1.34
CA VAL A 33 11.60 -5.80 2.24
C VAL A 33 12.32 -7.08 1.84
N ALA A 34 11.60 -8.09 1.32
CA ALA A 34 12.23 -9.29 0.75
C ALA A 34 13.20 -8.93 -0.40
N SER A 35 13.03 -7.76 -1.02
CA SER A 35 13.91 -7.26 -2.07
C SER A 35 15.17 -6.53 -1.60
N ASP A 36 15.27 -6.14 -0.33
CA ASP A 36 16.34 -5.25 0.19
C ASP A 36 17.74 -5.91 0.22
N GLY A 37 17.84 -7.20 -0.13
CA GLY A 37 19.10 -7.94 -0.31
C GLY A 37 19.47 -8.25 -1.77
N LEU A 38 18.78 -7.64 -2.74
CA LEU A 38 18.89 -7.98 -4.16
C LEU A 38 19.83 -7.08 -4.97
N GLU A 39 20.39 -6.02 -4.39
CA GLU A 39 21.27 -5.08 -5.11
C GLU A 39 22.50 -5.73 -5.78
N ARG A 40 22.92 -6.91 -5.32
CA ARG A 40 24.06 -7.68 -5.87
C ARG A 40 23.65 -9.01 -6.52
N ALA A 41 22.36 -9.30 -6.63
CA ALA A 41 21.89 -10.55 -7.19
C ALA A 41 21.86 -10.48 -8.73
N SER A 42 22.43 -11.49 -9.38
CA SER A 42 22.24 -11.70 -10.82
C SER A 42 20.77 -11.98 -11.15
N ARG A 43 20.36 -11.80 -12.41
CA ARG A 43 18.98 -12.02 -12.89
C ARG A 43 18.35 -13.32 -12.39
N GLU A 44 19.09 -14.44 -12.46
CA GLU A 44 18.63 -15.75 -11.98
C GLU A 44 18.47 -15.80 -10.45
N ARG A 45 19.42 -15.21 -9.70
CA ARG A 45 19.36 -15.14 -8.24
C ARG A 45 18.25 -14.21 -7.75
N LEU A 46 17.89 -13.21 -8.56
CA LEU A 46 16.78 -12.30 -8.31
C LEU A 46 15.45 -13.05 -8.32
N LEU A 47 15.17 -13.81 -9.38
CA LEU A 47 13.94 -14.59 -9.47
C LEU A 47 13.85 -15.71 -8.43
N ALA A 48 14.99 -16.32 -8.06
CA ALA A 48 15.03 -17.37 -7.05
C ALA A 48 14.80 -16.86 -5.61
N LYS A 49 15.11 -15.59 -5.33
CA LYS A 49 14.97 -14.99 -4.00
C LYS A 49 13.61 -14.33 -3.77
N LEU A 50 12.90 -13.99 -4.84
CA LEU A 50 11.57 -13.40 -4.73
C LEU A 50 10.54 -14.49 -4.40
N PRO A 51 9.60 -14.21 -3.48
CA PRO A 51 8.52 -15.16 -3.17
C PRO A 51 7.70 -15.43 -4.44
N PRO A 52 7.53 -16.70 -4.87
CA PRO A 52 6.99 -17.04 -6.19
C PRO A 52 5.55 -16.53 -6.41
N ASP A 53 4.78 -16.43 -5.32
CA ASP A 53 3.40 -15.95 -5.34
C ASP A 53 3.27 -14.45 -5.00
N GLY A 54 4.40 -13.76 -4.79
CA GLY A 54 4.43 -12.34 -4.48
C GLY A 54 4.13 -11.50 -5.71
N GLN A 55 3.40 -10.38 -5.51
CA GLN A 55 3.12 -9.42 -6.58
C GLN A 55 4.41 -8.93 -7.24
N LEU A 56 5.45 -8.78 -6.44
CA LEU A 56 6.77 -8.31 -6.86
C LEU A 56 7.49 -9.34 -7.76
N ALA A 57 7.37 -10.64 -7.48
CA ALA A 57 7.92 -11.68 -8.35
C ALA A 57 7.22 -11.72 -9.72
N ARG A 58 5.89 -11.52 -9.72
CA ARG A 58 5.11 -11.46 -10.96
C ARG A 58 5.56 -10.29 -11.84
N VAL A 59 5.65 -9.09 -11.26
CA VAL A 59 6.10 -7.89 -11.99
C VAL A 59 7.53 -8.05 -12.50
N ALA A 60 8.44 -8.60 -11.68
CA ALA A 60 9.81 -8.84 -12.11
C ALA A 60 9.89 -9.85 -13.26
N ARG A 61 9.11 -10.93 -13.24
CA ARG A 61 9.05 -11.89 -14.36
C ARG A 61 8.51 -11.26 -15.62
N GLU A 62 7.38 -10.56 -15.51
CA GLU A 62 6.74 -9.89 -16.64
C GLU A 62 7.68 -8.88 -17.32
N ALA A 63 8.37 -8.06 -16.54
CA ALA A 63 9.36 -7.12 -17.05
C ALA A 63 10.57 -7.83 -17.72
N LEU A 64 11.00 -8.98 -17.18
CA LEU A 64 12.13 -9.73 -17.72
C LEU A 64 11.76 -10.56 -18.97
N GLU A 65 10.49 -10.94 -19.12
CA GLU A 65 9.96 -11.70 -20.26
C GLU A 65 9.47 -10.81 -21.40
N ALA A 66 9.35 -9.50 -21.17
CA ALA A 66 8.88 -8.55 -22.18
C ALA A 66 9.80 -8.49 -23.42
N PRO A 67 9.24 -8.32 -24.64
CA PRO A 67 9.98 -8.34 -25.91
C PRO A 67 10.76 -7.04 -26.14
N GLY A 68 11.81 -6.85 -25.34
CA GLY A 68 12.72 -5.71 -25.40
C GLY A 68 12.53 -4.71 -24.26
N ARG A 69 13.53 -3.83 -24.12
CA ARG A 69 13.63 -2.90 -22.98
C ARG A 69 12.46 -1.92 -22.87
N ALA A 70 11.96 -1.40 -23.99
CA ALA A 70 10.85 -0.45 -23.96
C ALA A 70 9.59 -1.08 -23.38
N ALA A 71 9.29 -2.33 -23.74
CA ALA A 71 8.15 -3.08 -23.21
C ALA A 71 8.36 -3.43 -21.72
N ALA A 72 9.58 -3.82 -21.34
CA ALA A 72 9.93 -4.11 -19.95
C ALA A 72 9.76 -2.89 -19.02
N VAL A 73 10.26 -1.74 -19.44
CA VAL A 73 10.15 -0.48 -18.69
C VAL A 73 8.69 -0.02 -18.61
N ALA A 74 7.92 -0.18 -19.70
CA ALA A 74 6.50 0.16 -19.70
C ALA A 74 5.71 -0.70 -18.70
N SER A 75 5.89 -2.02 -18.73
CA SER A 75 5.24 -2.95 -17.78
C SER A 75 5.63 -2.66 -16.32
N LEU A 76 6.91 -2.36 -16.08
CA LEU A 76 7.39 -1.97 -14.75
C LEU A 76 6.74 -0.66 -14.27
N ASN A 77 6.66 0.35 -15.13
CA ASN A 77 6.03 1.64 -14.80
C ASN A 77 4.53 1.50 -14.54
N GLU A 78 3.83 0.65 -15.30
CA GLU A 78 2.43 0.34 -15.08
C GLU A 78 2.23 -0.31 -13.70
N ALA A 79 3.03 -1.33 -13.37
CA ALA A 79 2.98 -1.99 -12.07
C ALA A 79 3.31 -1.06 -10.89
N LEU A 80 4.33 -0.19 -11.04
CA LEU A 80 4.65 0.83 -10.03
C LEU A 80 3.51 1.85 -9.89
N GLY A 81 2.88 2.23 -10.99
CA GLY A 81 1.71 3.09 -11.02
C GLY A 81 0.51 2.49 -10.28
N ASP A 82 0.25 1.20 -10.47
CA ASP A 82 -0.82 0.48 -9.76
C ASP A 82 -0.57 0.40 -8.26
N VAL A 83 0.65 0.05 -7.84
CA VAL A 83 1.03 0.02 -6.42
C VAL A 83 0.94 1.43 -5.82
N ALA A 84 1.39 2.46 -6.54
CA ALA A 84 1.30 3.84 -6.08
C ALA A 84 -0.17 4.28 -5.88
N ARG A 85 -1.03 3.95 -6.85
CA ARG A 85 -2.48 4.24 -6.81
C ARG A 85 -3.16 3.49 -5.67
N GLU A 86 -2.85 2.21 -5.49
CA GLU A 86 -3.40 1.40 -4.39
C GLU A 86 -2.99 1.97 -3.03
N LEU A 87 -1.72 2.36 -2.86
CA LEU A 87 -1.23 3.01 -1.66
C LEU A 87 -1.86 4.39 -1.44
N GLU A 88 -2.15 5.14 -2.50
CA GLU A 88 -2.80 6.46 -2.43
C GLU A 88 -4.27 6.37 -2.02
N VAL A 89 -5.06 5.56 -2.72
CA VAL A 89 -6.49 5.30 -2.37
C VAL A 89 -6.60 4.82 -0.93
N SER A 90 -5.63 4.02 -0.46
CA SER A 90 -5.63 3.53 0.90
C SER A 90 -5.56 4.66 1.95
N ARG A 91 -4.95 5.81 1.64
CA ARG A 91 -4.70 6.91 2.61
C ARG A 91 -5.96 7.61 3.06
N GLU A 92 -6.98 7.66 2.22
CA GLU A 92 -8.22 8.38 2.53
C GLU A 92 -9.13 7.58 3.46
N ILE A 93 -9.06 6.24 3.41
CA ILE A 93 -9.98 5.35 4.12
C ILE A 93 -9.95 5.55 5.64
N PRO A 94 -8.79 5.59 6.35
CA PRO A 94 -8.79 5.77 7.80
C PRO A 94 -9.27 7.16 8.21
N LYS A 95 -9.06 8.18 7.38
CA LYS A 95 -9.51 9.54 7.65
C LYS A 95 -11.03 9.61 7.62
N SER A 96 -11.65 8.98 6.62
CA SER A 96 -13.11 8.83 6.53
C SER A 96 -13.66 7.96 7.66
N ALA A 97 -13.04 6.81 7.95
CA ALA A 97 -13.44 5.93 9.06
C ALA A 97 -13.38 6.62 10.42
N THR A 98 -12.34 7.44 10.67
CA THR A 98 -12.20 8.26 11.88
C THR A 98 -13.36 9.24 12.02
N ARG A 99 -13.70 9.96 10.94
CA ARG A 99 -14.81 10.92 10.92
C ARG A 99 -16.15 10.23 11.17
N VAL A 100 -16.38 9.08 10.55
CA VAL A 100 -17.60 8.28 10.72
C VAL A 100 -17.73 7.78 12.15
N ALA A 101 -16.67 7.21 12.73
CA ALA A 101 -16.69 6.73 14.11
C ALA A 101 -16.98 7.86 15.12
N LEU A 102 -16.34 9.02 14.95
CA LEU A 102 -16.57 10.17 15.82
C LEU A 102 -17.98 10.75 15.65
N ALA A 103 -18.44 10.94 14.42
CA ALA A 103 -19.77 11.47 14.12
C ALA A 103 -20.87 10.53 14.63
N ALA A 104 -20.72 9.21 14.45
CA ALA A 104 -21.67 8.24 14.96
C ALA A 104 -21.73 8.24 16.48
N GLY A 105 -20.58 8.23 17.17
CA GLY A 105 -20.56 8.31 18.65
C GLY A 105 -21.16 9.60 19.18
N ALA A 106 -20.87 10.74 18.55
CA ALA A 106 -21.43 12.04 18.91
C ALA A 106 -22.95 12.11 18.68
N LEU A 107 -23.44 11.69 17.51
CA LEU A 107 -24.87 11.68 17.21
C LEU A 107 -25.64 10.76 18.16
N VAL A 108 -25.13 9.56 18.42
CA VAL A 108 -25.76 8.62 19.36
C VAL A 108 -25.76 9.18 20.79
N GLY A 109 -24.66 9.81 21.22
CA GLY A 109 -24.58 10.49 22.51
C GLY A 109 -25.59 11.64 22.64
N LEU A 110 -25.71 12.49 21.62
CA LEU A 110 -26.67 13.60 21.59
C LEU A 110 -28.12 13.11 21.58
N VAL A 111 -28.43 12.06 20.82
CA VAL A 111 -29.77 11.45 20.81
C VAL A 111 -30.13 10.88 22.19
N GLU A 112 -29.20 10.15 22.82
CA GLU A 112 -29.46 9.58 24.15
C GLU A 112 -29.57 10.68 25.21
N LEU A 113 -28.77 11.75 25.11
CA LEU A 113 -28.89 12.93 25.97
C LEU A 113 -30.25 13.60 25.81
N GLY A 114 -30.67 13.91 24.58
CA GLY A 114 -31.94 14.56 24.31
C GLY A 114 -33.14 13.72 24.77
N ARG A 115 -33.03 12.39 24.69
CA ARG A 115 -34.06 11.46 25.17
C ARG A 115 -34.17 11.42 26.69
N ARG A 116 -33.04 11.51 27.41
CA ARG A 116 -32.99 11.34 28.87
C ARG A 116 -32.99 12.63 29.68
N LEU A 117 -32.63 13.76 29.07
CA LEU A 117 -32.56 15.06 29.74
C LEU A 117 -33.87 15.44 30.45
N PRO A 118 -35.09 15.21 29.88
CA PRO A 118 -36.34 15.54 30.55
C PRO A 118 -36.64 14.69 31.79
N GLU A 119 -36.12 13.45 31.84
CA GLU A 119 -36.44 12.47 32.89
C GLU A 119 -35.35 12.44 33.99
N GLU A 120 -34.08 12.47 33.60
CA GLU A 120 -32.92 12.25 34.47
C GLU A 120 -32.18 13.57 34.83
N GLY A 121 -32.54 14.69 34.19
CA GLY A 121 -31.91 15.99 34.42
C GLY A 121 -30.39 15.94 34.20
N PRO A 122 -29.56 16.47 35.12
CA PRO A 122 -28.09 16.46 34.98
C PRO A 122 -27.48 15.05 34.89
N MET A 123 -28.13 14.02 35.44
CA MET A 123 -27.62 12.63 35.36
C MET A 123 -27.68 12.06 33.94
N ALA A 124 -28.47 12.67 33.04
CA ALA A 124 -28.51 12.31 31.63
C ALA A 124 -27.14 12.47 30.93
N LEU A 125 -26.27 13.36 31.43
CA LEU A 125 -24.90 13.51 30.91
C LEU A 125 -24.04 12.27 31.16
N VAL A 126 -24.22 11.63 32.33
CA VAL A 126 -23.48 10.42 32.69
C VAL A 126 -23.94 9.24 31.83
N SER A 127 -25.23 9.15 31.53
CA SER A 127 -25.79 8.07 30.69
C SER A 127 -25.53 8.27 29.20
N ALA A 128 -25.36 9.52 28.73
CA ALA A 128 -25.04 9.87 27.34
C ALA A 128 -23.53 9.87 27.01
N GLY A 129 -22.66 9.92 28.03
CA GLY A 129 -21.21 9.92 27.86
C GLY A 129 -20.61 8.65 27.21
N PRO A 130 -21.04 7.42 27.59
CA PRO A 130 -20.43 6.18 27.10
C PRO A 130 -20.48 6.01 25.56
N PRO A 131 -21.60 6.25 24.85
CA PRO A 131 -21.62 6.20 23.38
C PRO A 131 -20.61 7.15 22.71
N PHE A 132 -20.47 8.37 23.24
CA PHE A 132 -19.49 9.33 22.74
C PHE A 132 -18.06 8.83 22.97
N ALA A 133 -17.77 8.34 24.18
CA ALA A 133 -16.47 7.76 24.51
C ALA A 133 -16.10 6.59 23.59
N VAL A 134 -17.07 5.71 23.27
CA VAL A 134 -16.89 4.60 22.32
C VAL A 134 -16.54 5.10 20.91
N GLY A 135 -17.22 6.14 20.43
CA GLY A 135 -16.90 6.77 19.14
C GLY A 135 -15.50 7.39 19.12
N LEU A 136 -15.13 8.07 20.20
CA LEU A 136 -13.80 8.66 20.37
C LEU A 136 -12.69 7.61 20.38
N VAL A 137 -12.86 6.53 21.14
CA VAL A 137 -11.90 5.39 21.17
C VAL A 137 -11.77 4.77 19.78
N GLY A 138 -12.89 4.58 19.07
CA GLY A 138 -12.89 4.09 17.69
C GLY A 138 -12.13 5.01 16.72
N ALA A 139 -12.33 6.33 16.85
CA ALA A 139 -11.62 7.33 16.07
C ALA A 139 -10.11 7.31 16.34
N VAL A 140 -9.69 7.27 17.61
CA VAL A 140 -8.26 7.17 17.99
C VAL A 140 -7.63 5.90 17.42
N ALA A 141 -8.31 4.76 17.51
CA ALA A 141 -7.82 3.51 16.94
C ALA A 141 -7.63 3.61 15.42
N CYS A 142 -8.58 4.21 14.69
CA CYS A 142 -8.46 4.43 13.25
C CYS A 142 -7.28 5.36 12.90
N ILE A 143 -7.02 6.40 13.70
CA ILE A 143 -5.87 7.29 13.51
C ILE A 143 -4.55 6.54 13.70
N LEU A 144 -4.41 5.73 14.75
CA LEU A 144 -3.19 4.98 15.02
C LEU A 144 -2.91 3.95 13.91
N LEU A 145 -3.94 3.23 13.47
CA LEU A 145 -3.86 2.32 12.32
C LEU A 145 -3.49 3.07 11.03
N GLY A 146 -4.09 4.24 10.81
CA GLY A 146 -3.79 5.11 9.66
C GLY A 146 -2.34 5.57 9.63
N ARG A 147 -1.79 6.04 10.75
CA ARG A 147 -0.39 6.44 10.88
C ARG A 147 0.56 5.27 10.63
N SER A 148 0.27 4.11 11.20
CA SER A 148 1.09 2.90 10.99
C SER A 148 1.07 2.46 9.53
N ALA A 149 -0.09 2.49 8.88
CA ALA A 149 -0.22 2.17 7.46
C ALA A 149 0.51 3.19 6.57
N ASP A 150 0.48 4.48 6.90
CA ASP A 150 1.20 5.51 6.13
C ASP A 150 2.73 5.34 6.23
N GLU A 151 3.24 5.01 7.42
CA GLU A 151 4.66 4.74 7.64
C GLU A 151 5.13 3.49 6.88
N ARG A 152 4.37 2.40 6.96
CA ARG A 152 4.64 1.17 6.20
C ARG A 152 4.49 1.38 4.70
N GLY A 153 3.53 2.20 4.27
CA GLY A 153 3.35 2.57 2.87
C GLY A 153 4.54 3.34 2.30
N ARG A 154 5.17 4.22 3.09
CA ARG A 154 6.43 4.88 2.71
C ARG A 154 7.58 3.88 2.56
N ARG A 155 7.70 2.93 3.49
CA ARG A 155 8.72 1.86 3.41
C ARG A 155 8.51 0.97 2.18
N ALA A 156 7.26 0.60 1.90
CA ALA A 156 6.90 -0.14 0.71
C ALA A 156 7.30 0.62 -0.57
N ARG A 157 6.92 1.89 -0.71
CA ARG A 157 7.31 2.73 -1.87
C ARG A 157 8.82 2.76 -2.07
N ASN A 158 9.58 3.02 -1.00
CA ASN A 158 11.03 3.07 -1.09
C ASN A 158 11.63 1.73 -1.58
N GLY A 159 11.08 0.60 -1.14
CA GLY A 159 11.53 -0.72 -1.61
C GLY A 159 11.15 -0.99 -3.08
N TRP A 160 9.95 -0.61 -3.50
CA TRP A 160 9.53 -0.69 -4.91
C TRP A 160 10.37 0.22 -5.83
N ASP A 161 10.66 1.46 -5.41
CA ASP A 161 11.54 2.37 -6.16
C ASP A 161 12.97 1.84 -6.27
N ARG A 162 13.49 1.20 -5.20
CA ARG A 162 14.79 0.52 -5.24
C ARG A 162 14.78 -0.62 -6.25
N LEU A 163 13.75 -1.46 -6.22
CA LEU A 163 13.63 -2.57 -7.15
C LEU A 163 13.53 -2.10 -8.60
N GLY A 164 12.75 -1.04 -8.85
CA GLY A 164 12.65 -0.44 -10.18
C GLY A 164 14.01 -0.05 -10.74
N ARG A 165 14.83 0.64 -9.93
CA ARG A 165 16.21 0.99 -10.29
C ARG A 165 17.13 -0.21 -10.54
N ILE A 166 16.95 -1.30 -9.79
CA ILE A 166 17.73 -2.54 -10.00
C ILE A 166 17.35 -3.16 -11.36
N LEU A 167 16.05 -3.27 -11.65
CA LEU A 167 15.57 -3.82 -12.91
C LEU A 167 15.99 -2.96 -14.11
N GLU A 168 15.89 -1.63 -14.02
CA GLU A 168 16.36 -0.72 -15.07
C GLU A 168 17.85 -0.90 -15.38
N ARG A 169 18.68 -1.07 -14.35
CA ARG A 169 20.12 -1.34 -14.53
C ARG A 169 20.37 -2.66 -15.25
N LEU A 170 19.68 -3.73 -14.85
CA LEU A 170 19.81 -5.05 -15.45
C LEU A 170 19.36 -5.07 -16.92
N LEU A 171 18.28 -4.35 -17.23
CA LEU A 171 17.81 -4.17 -18.60
C LEU A 171 18.79 -3.35 -19.45
N GLY A 172 19.47 -2.36 -18.86
CA GLY A 172 20.51 -1.59 -19.54
C GLY A 172 21.79 -2.38 -19.84
N GLU A 173 22.16 -3.32 -18.97
CA GLU A 173 23.34 -4.18 -19.17
C GLU A 173 23.12 -5.17 -20.33
N SER A 174 21.90 -5.69 -20.51
CA SER A 174 21.59 -6.59 -21.63
C SER A 174 21.69 -5.94 -23.01
N ASP A 175 21.38 -4.66 -23.15
CA ASP A 175 21.47 -3.94 -24.43
C ASP A 175 22.94 -3.73 -24.87
N ASN A 176 23.83 -3.44 -23.90
CA ASN A 176 25.24 -3.18 -24.17
C ASN A 176 26.00 -4.44 -24.67
N VAL A 177 25.58 -5.63 -24.22
CA VAL A 177 26.18 -6.91 -24.66
C VAL A 177 25.71 -7.29 -26.07
N GLY A 178 24.46 -6.96 -26.43
CA GLY A 178 23.92 -7.25 -27.77
C GLY A 178 24.41 -6.29 -28.87
N GLY A 179 24.64 -5.02 -28.55
CA GLY A 179 25.07 -4.00 -29.53
C GLY A 179 26.53 -4.13 -29.98
N GLY A 180 27.41 -4.66 -29.13
CA GLY A 180 28.84 -4.78 -29.44
C GLY A 180 29.21 -5.85 -30.46
N ALA A 181 28.37 -6.87 -30.66
CA ALA A 181 28.66 -7.98 -31.56
C ALA A 181 28.32 -7.67 -33.04
N VAL A 182 27.45 -6.69 -33.31
CA VAL A 182 26.96 -6.40 -34.67
C VAL A 182 27.86 -5.39 -35.42
N GLN A 183 28.74 -4.67 -34.73
CA GLN A 183 29.51 -3.57 -35.32
C GLN A 183 30.94 -3.93 -35.78
N ARG A 184 31.32 -5.22 -35.76
CA ARG A 184 32.69 -5.68 -36.08
C ARG A 184 32.84 -6.54 -37.35
N ARG A 185 31.87 -6.50 -38.26
CA ARG A 185 31.93 -7.16 -39.59
C ARG A 185 31.34 -6.28 -40.68
N VAL A 186 31.97 -5.13 -40.90
CA VAL A 186 31.98 -4.51 -42.22
C VAL A 186 33.45 -4.31 -42.52
N ASP A 187 34.10 -5.40 -42.91
CA ASP A 187 35.38 -5.30 -43.62
C ASP A 187 35.06 -4.54 -44.91
N PRO A 188 35.67 -3.37 -45.18
CA PRO A 188 35.54 -2.73 -46.47
C PRO A 188 36.19 -3.67 -47.49
N GLU A 189 35.36 -4.31 -48.31
CA GLU A 189 35.79 -5.01 -49.51
C GLU A 189 36.70 -4.05 -50.29
N THR A 190 37.98 -4.38 -50.32
CA THR A 190 38.97 -3.78 -51.20
C THR A 190 38.49 -4.00 -52.62
N THR A 191 37.96 -2.95 -53.25
CA THR A 191 37.75 -2.89 -54.69
C THR A 191 39.13 -2.84 -55.38
N PRO A 192 39.49 -3.85 -56.19
CA PRO A 192 40.53 -3.68 -57.18
C PRO A 192 39.90 -3.07 -58.44
N ASP A 193 40.46 -1.96 -58.91
CA ASP A 193 40.84 -1.72 -60.32
C ASP A 193 41.57 -0.38 -60.47
#